data_AF-A0A7S0PBU2-F1
#
_entry.id   AF-A0A7S0PBU2-F1
#
_cell.length_a   1.000
_cell.length_b   1.000
_cell.length_c   1.000
_cell.angle_alpha   90.00
_cell.angle_beta   90.00
_cell.angle_gamma   90.00
#
_symmetry.space_group_name_H-M   'P 1'
#
loop_
_entity.id
_entity.type
_entity.pdbx_description
1 polymer ?
#
loop_
_entity_poly.entity_id
_entity_poly.type
_entity_poly.pdbx_seq_one_letter_code
_entity_poly.pdbx_strand_id
1 'polypeptide(L)'
;PHPVAMADKGIGYEVFVPATFALTIVSNGIIGNKVLGGLSVADVSHLYRTAITPAGYAFAIWGPIYLAGAGFAGYCAMNPEFAAKVGPMMTANLAMNAIWIPMFCAEYQIPSLAVIWAMLGTSTAVWQQVGAPSGPAASIGEWLAVRPFTSLYTSWLSGGFTVAPPPPPTK
;
A
#
# COMPACT_ATOMS: atom_id res chain seq x y z
N PRO A 1 45.12 4.78 -20.51
CA PRO A 1 43.65 4.75 -20.66
C PRO A 1 43.02 3.80 -19.63
N HIS A 2 42.49 4.34 -18.53
CA HIS A 2 41.74 3.55 -17.56
C HIS A 2 40.33 3.31 -18.11
N PRO A 3 39.83 2.06 -18.14
CA PRO A 3 38.45 1.80 -18.53
C PRO A 3 37.53 2.42 -17.47
N VAL A 4 36.68 3.37 -17.90
CA VAL A 4 35.56 3.85 -17.09
C VAL A 4 34.61 2.67 -16.98
N ALA A 5 34.58 2.03 -15.81
CA ALA A 5 33.58 1.02 -15.51
C ALA A 5 32.22 1.67 -15.68
N MET A 6 31.49 1.26 -16.72
CA MET A 6 30.08 1.59 -16.87
C MET A 6 29.39 0.95 -15.67
N ALA A 7 29.03 1.76 -14.67
CA ALA A 7 28.25 1.31 -13.55
C ALA A 7 27.02 0.61 -14.11
N ASP A 8 26.91 -0.70 -13.85
CA ASP A 8 25.73 -1.47 -14.15
C ASP A 8 24.56 -0.75 -13.47
N LYS A 9 23.74 -0.05 -14.27
CA LYS A 9 22.58 0.66 -13.76
C LYS A 9 21.59 -0.43 -13.37
N GLY A 10 21.71 -0.88 -12.12
CA GLY A 10 20.77 -1.81 -11.51
C GLY A 10 19.33 -1.36 -11.75
N ILE A 11 18.40 -2.30 -11.57
CA ILE A 11 16.97 -2.10 -11.84
C ILE A 11 16.49 -0.76 -11.24
N GLY A 12 15.90 0.11 -12.07
CA GLY A 12 15.55 1.52 -11.78
C GLY A 12 14.37 1.70 -10.81
N TYR A 13 14.43 1.09 -9.63
CA TYR A 13 13.39 1.12 -8.62
C TYR A 13 13.15 2.51 -8.03
N GLU A 14 14.14 3.41 -8.11
CA GLU A 14 13.99 4.84 -7.81
C GLU A 14 12.97 5.51 -8.72
N VAL A 15 12.69 4.95 -9.90
CA VAL A 15 11.63 5.38 -10.81
C VAL A 15 10.38 4.49 -10.67
N PHE A 16 10.55 3.17 -10.58
CA PHE A 16 9.40 2.26 -10.54
C PHE A 16 8.55 2.45 -9.29
N VAL A 17 9.13 2.64 -8.11
CA VAL A 17 8.34 2.82 -6.88
C VAL A 17 7.45 4.07 -6.96
N PRO A 18 7.96 5.27 -7.30
CA PRO A 18 7.12 6.44 -7.51
C PRO A 18 6.07 6.27 -8.61
N ALA A 19 6.45 5.68 -9.75
CA ALA A 19 5.55 5.49 -10.88
C ALA A 19 4.39 4.57 -10.52
N THR A 20 4.66 3.43 -9.87
CA THR A 20 3.62 2.51 -9.42
C THR A 20 2.79 3.12 -8.29
N PHE A 21 3.38 3.90 -7.38
CA PHE A 21 2.63 4.64 -6.37
C PHE A 21 1.64 5.62 -7.01
N ALA A 22 2.07 6.40 -8.00
CA ALA A 22 1.20 7.30 -8.74
C ALA A 22 0.04 6.54 -9.43
N LEU A 23 0.34 5.39 -10.03
CA LEU A 23 -0.69 4.50 -10.59
C LEU A 23 -1.70 4.04 -9.54
N THR A 24 -1.23 3.65 -8.35
CA THR A 24 -2.10 3.29 -7.22
C THR A 24 -3.04 4.43 -6.84
N ILE A 25 -2.52 5.66 -6.70
CA ILE A 25 -3.34 6.84 -6.37
C ILE A 25 -4.40 7.10 -7.44
N VAL A 26 -4.03 7.01 -8.71
CA VAL A 26 -4.96 7.22 -9.83
C VAL A 26 -6.04 6.15 -9.85
N SER A 27 -5.67 4.86 -9.76
CA SER A 27 -6.64 3.75 -9.72
C SER A 27 -7.62 3.91 -8.57
N ASN A 28 -7.10 4.12 -7.36
CA ASN A 28 -7.90 4.22 -6.15
C ASN A 28 -8.78 5.48 -6.15
N GLY A 29 -8.28 6.58 -6.72
CA GLY A 29 -9.04 7.82 -6.91
C GLY A 29 -10.18 7.67 -7.91
N ILE A 30 -9.95 6.99 -9.04
CA ILE A 30 -10.97 6.74 -10.07
C ILE A 30 -12.12 5.92 -9.49
N ILE A 31 -11.81 4.77 -8.85
CA ILE A 31 -12.84 3.88 -8.33
C ILE A 31 -13.49 4.46 -7.06
N GLY A 32 -12.70 5.02 -6.15
CA GLY A 32 -13.19 5.59 -4.90
C GLY A 32 -14.16 6.76 -5.11
N ASN A 33 -13.91 7.62 -6.11
CA ASN A 33 -14.80 8.73 -6.46
C ASN A 33 -15.83 8.36 -7.53
N LYS A 34 -15.92 7.08 -7.91
CA LYS A 34 -16.89 6.56 -8.90
C LYS A 34 -16.83 7.30 -10.24
N VAL A 35 -15.62 7.72 -10.67
CA VAL A 35 -15.41 8.51 -11.90
C VAL A 35 -15.91 7.77 -13.14
N LEU A 36 -15.79 6.44 -13.16
CA LEU A 36 -16.28 5.58 -14.24
C LEU A 36 -17.66 4.96 -13.96
N GLY A 37 -18.36 5.42 -12.91
CA GLY A 37 -19.55 4.77 -12.39
C GLY A 37 -19.24 3.49 -11.59
N GLY A 38 -20.25 2.65 -11.38
CA GLY A 38 -20.12 1.38 -10.65
C GLY A 38 -20.21 1.51 -9.12
N LEU A 39 -19.74 0.48 -8.42
CA LEU A 39 -19.68 0.46 -6.96
C LEU A 39 -18.32 0.96 -6.47
N SER A 40 -18.32 1.68 -5.36
CA SER A 40 -17.12 1.99 -4.60
C SER A 40 -16.86 0.93 -3.53
N VAL A 41 -15.68 0.96 -2.91
CA VAL A 41 -15.37 0.10 -1.75
C VAL A 41 -16.38 0.31 -0.63
N ALA A 42 -16.84 1.55 -0.42
CA ALA A 42 -17.86 1.88 0.56
C ALA A 42 -19.23 1.26 0.19
N ASP A 43 -19.63 1.31 -1.09
CA ASP A 43 -20.88 0.72 -1.55
C ASP A 43 -20.87 -0.80 -1.37
N VAL A 44 -19.82 -1.50 -1.83
CA VAL A 44 -19.67 -2.96 -1.68
C VAL A 44 -19.65 -3.35 -0.20
N SER A 45 -18.97 -2.57 0.63
CA SER A 45 -18.94 -2.75 2.08
C SER A 45 -20.31 -2.57 2.74
N HIS A 46 -21.15 -1.66 2.21
CA HIS A 46 -22.53 -1.51 2.67
C HIS A 46 -23.46 -2.63 2.20
N LEU A 47 -23.21 -3.23 1.03
CA LEU A 47 -23.98 -4.36 0.50
C LEU A 47 -23.66 -5.66 1.26
N TYR A 48 -22.38 -5.91 1.54
CA TYR A 48 -21.92 -7.11 2.24
C TYR A 48 -21.56 -6.79 3.69
N ARG A 49 -22.50 -6.19 4.43
CA ARG A 49 -22.31 -5.90 5.87
C ARG A 49 -22.01 -7.19 6.64
N THR A 50 -20.74 -7.39 6.91
CA THR A 50 -20.25 -8.29 7.94
C THR A 50 -19.98 -7.48 9.20
N ALA A 51 -19.96 -8.11 10.38
CA ALA A 51 -19.64 -7.44 11.66
C ALA A 51 -18.21 -6.85 11.72
N ILE A 52 -17.41 -7.08 10.67
CA ILE A 52 -16.06 -6.56 10.51
C ILE A 52 -15.92 -5.47 9.45
N THR A 53 -17.00 -5.16 8.71
CA THR A 53 -16.88 -4.20 7.63
C THR A 53 -16.66 -2.82 8.23
N PRO A 54 -15.52 -2.16 7.98
CA PRO A 54 -15.28 -0.85 8.56
C PRO A 54 -16.37 0.12 8.08
N ALA A 55 -16.90 0.93 9.00
CA ALA A 55 -17.81 2.00 8.62
C ALA A 55 -17.15 2.89 7.55
N GLY A 56 -17.92 3.51 6.65
CA GLY A 56 -17.36 4.26 5.51
C GLY A 56 -16.28 5.29 5.89
N TYR A 57 -16.34 5.86 7.10
CA TYR A 57 -15.32 6.78 7.61
C TYR A 57 -13.96 6.12 7.89
N ALA A 58 -13.90 4.81 8.14
CA ALA A 58 -12.67 4.09 8.41
C ALA A 58 -11.74 4.09 7.19
N PHE A 59 -12.28 4.27 5.98
CA PHE A 59 -11.49 4.48 4.77
C PHE A 59 -10.81 5.86 4.71
N ALA A 60 -11.13 6.80 5.61
CA ALA A 60 -10.43 8.09 5.67
C ALA A 60 -8.94 7.94 6.03
N ILE A 61 -8.54 6.82 6.64
CA ILE A 61 -7.13 6.49 6.94
C ILE A 61 -6.24 6.46 5.69
N TRP A 62 -6.83 6.22 4.52
CA TRP A 62 -6.09 6.19 3.26
C TRP A 62 -5.47 7.54 2.91
N GLY A 63 -6.06 8.67 3.33
CA GLY A 63 -5.45 9.99 3.14
C GLY A 63 -4.06 10.09 3.80
N PRO A 64 -3.95 9.87 5.12
CA PRO A 64 -2.67 9.76 5.81
C PRO A 64 -1.71 8.71 5.23
N ILE A 65 -2.21 7.52 4.85
CA ILE A 65 -1.38 6.47 4.23
C ILE A 65 -0.78 6.96 2.91
N TYR A 66 -1.57 7.62 2.05
CA TYR A 66 -1.09 8.17 0.79
C TYR A 66 -0.11 9.32 1.00
N LEU A 67 -0.34 10.19 1.98
CA LEU A 67 0.62 11.25 2.31
C LEU A 67 1.97 10.66 2.75
N ALA A 68 1.95 9.67 3.64
CA ALA A 68 3.17 8.97 4.05
C ALA A 68 3.82 8.21 2.87
N GLY A 69 3.00 7.59 2.01
CA GLY A 69 3.45 6.88 0.81
C GLY A 69 4.14 7.79 -0.20
N ALA A 70 3.67 9.03 -0.34
CA ALA A 70 4.36 10.04 -1.16
C ALA A 70 5.75 10.37 -0.61
N GLY A 71 5.89 10.48 0.72
CA GLY A 71 7.19 10.60 1.39
C GLY A 71 8.11 9.43 1.09
N PHE A 72 7.59 8.20 1.22
CA PHE A 72 8.37 6.98 0.93
C PHE A 72 8.81 6.91 -0.54
N ALA A 73 7.89 7.19 -1.47
CA ALA A 73 8.19 7.22 -2.90
C ALA A 73 9.24 8.28 -3.23
N GLY A 74 9.11 9.49 -2.68
CA GLY A 74 10.12 10.54 -2.83
C GLY A 74 11.48 10.12 -2.28
N TYR A 75 11.51 9.45 -1.13
CA TYR A 75 12.75 8.92 -0.56
C TYR A 75 13.40 7.87 -1.46
N CYS A 76 12.63 6.94 -2.05
CA CYS A 76 13.15 6.02 -3.06
C CYS A 76 13.73 6.74 -4.28
N ALA A 77 13.04 7.77 -4.79
CA ALA A 77 13.48 8.54 -5.95
C ALA A 77 14.83 9.25 -5.72
N MET A 78 15.08 9.69 -4.49
CA MET A 78 16.32 10.37 -4.11
C MET A 78 17.43 9.41 -3.67
N ASN A 79 17.12 8.16 -3.35
CA ASN A 79 18.06 7.19 -2.78
C ASN A 79 18.02 5.85 -3.55
N PRO A 80 18.70 5.74 -4.70
CA PRO A 80 18.66 4.54 -5.54
C PRO A 80 19.10 3.25 -4.83
N GLU A 81 20.08 3.30 -3.93
CA GLU A 81 20.50 2.12 -3.15
C GLU A 81 19.38 1.61 -2.22
N PHE A 82 18.67 2.56 -1.57
CA PHE A 82 17.51 2.22 -0.75
C PHE A 82 16.38 1.67 -1.63
N ALA A 83 16.12 2.31 -2.77
CA ALA A 83 15.11 1.85 -3.72
C ALA A 83 15.44 0.46 -4.28
N ALA A 84 16.69 0.14 -4.57
CA ALA A 84 17.09 -1.20 -5.00
C ALA A 84 16.85 -2.26 -3.92
N LYS A 85 17.02 -1.90 -2.65
CA LYS A 85 16.74 -2.78 -1.50
C LYS A 85 15.26 -3.11 -1.37
N VAL A 86 14.40 -2.09 -1.28
CA VAL A 86 12.97 -2.26 -0.94
C VAL A 86 12.03 -2.30 -2.14
N GLY A 87 12.49 -1.77 -3.27
CA GLY A 87 11.73 -1.54 -4.48
C GLY A 87 11.12 -2.77 -5.12
N PRO A 88 11.76 -3.95 -5.18
CA PRO A 88 11.13 -5.14 -5.75
C PRO A 88 9.81 -5.48 -5.06
N MET A 89 9.83 -5.55 -3.72
CA MET A 89 8.66 -5.90 -2.92
C MET A 89 7.65 -4.75 -2.87
N MET A 90 8.11 -3.50 -2.78
CA MET A 90 7.20 -2.34 -2.75
C MET A 90 6.50 -2.12 -4.10
N THR A 91 7.20 -2.29 -5.22
CA THR A 91 6.61 -2.16 -6.56
C THR A 91 5.52 -3.23 -6.77
N ALA A 92 5.82 -4.49 -6.42
CA ALA A 92 4.83 -5.55 -6.46
C ALA A 92 3.61 -5.23 -5.56
N ASN A 93 3.86 -4.74 -4.34
CA ASN A 93 2.81 -4.35 -3.41
C ASN A 93 1.89 -3.26 -3.98
N LEU A 94 2.46 -2.17 -4.50
CA LEU A 94 1.71 -1.04 -5.04
C LEU A 94 0.94 -1.44 -6.31
N ALA A 95 1.49 -2.30 -7.14
CA ALA A 95 0.80 -2.87 -8.29
C ALA A 95 -0.42 -3.70 -7.86
N MET A 96 -0.25 -4.57 -6.86
CA MET A 96 -1.37 -5.28 -6.25
C MET A 96 -2.39 -4.32 -5.63
N ASN A 97 -1.93 -3.23 -5.00
CA ASN A 97 -2.81 -2.22 -4.44
C ASN A 97 -3.68 -1.54 -5.53
N ALA A 98 -3.08 -1.20 -6.68
CA ALA A 98 -3.80 -0.61 -7.79
C ALA A 98 -4.89 -1.54 -8.37
N ILE A 99 -4.76 -2.85 -8.20
CA ILE A 99 -5.68 -3.86 -8.74
C ILE A 99 -6.76 -4.28 -7.73
N TRP A 100 -6.46 -4.26 -6.43
CA TRP A 100 -7.38 -4.81 -5.42
C TRP A 100 -8.72 -4.07 -5.38
N ILE A 101 -8.72 -2.73 -5.46
CA ILE A 101 -9.96 -1.93 -5.42
C ILE A 101 -10.86 -2.24 -6.62
N PRO A 102 -10.37 -2.19 -7.87
CA PRO A 102 -11.17 -2.61 -9.03
C PRO A 102 -11.74 -4.02 -8.89
N MET A 103 -10.93 -4.98 -8.44
CA MET A 103 -11.33 -6.37 -8.26
C MET A 103 -12.44 -6.53 -7.20
N PHE A 104 -12.30 -5.83 -6.07
CA PHE A 104 -13.29 -5.85 -4.98
C PHE A 104 -14.59 -5.16 -5.39
N CYS A 105 -14.50 -4.03 -6.09
CA CYS A 105 -15.66 -3.28 -6.57
C CYS A 105 -16.41 -4.01 -7.70
N ALA A 106 -15.73 -4.90 -8.43
CA ALA A 106 -16.33 -5.82 -9.39
C ALA A 106 -16.84 -7.13 -8.75
N GLU A 107 -16.99 -7.14 -7.43
CA GLU A 107 -17.57 -8.25 -6.66
C GLU A 107 -16.76 -9.58 -6.72
N TYR A 108 -15.46 -9.52 -7.03
CA TYR A 108 -14.54 -10.68 -6.94
C TYR A 108 -13.91 -10.80 -5.54
N GLN A 109 -14.72 -11.20 -4.56
CA GLN A 109 -14.36 -11.11 -3.13
C GLN A 109 -13.19 -12.04 -2.76
N ILE A 110 -13.24 -13.30 -3.18
CA ILE A 110 -12.21 -14.30 -2.85
C ILE A 110 -10.85 -13.95 -3.49
N PRO A 111 -10.78 -13.64 -4.81
CA PRO A 111 -9.55 -13.15 -5.42
C PRO A 111 -9.02 -11.88 -4.75
N SER A 112 -9.89 -10.92 -4.41
CA SER A 112 -9.49 -9.68 -3.74
C SER A 112 -8.84 -9.96 -2.38
N LEU A 113 -9.39 -10.91 -1.61
CA LEU A 113 -8.82 -11.32 -0.33
C LEU A 113 -7.42 -11.91 -0.50
N ALA A 114 -7.21 -12.77 -1.52
CA ALA A 114 -5.89 -13.31 -1.81
C ALA A 114 -4.86 -12.21 -2.18
N VAL A 115 -5.28 -11.20 -2.95
CA VAL A 115 -4.45 -10.03 -3.28
C VAL A 115 -4.10 -9.23 -2.01
N ILE A 116 -5.06 -9.00 -1.11
CA ILE A 116 -4.82 -8.31 0.16
C ILE A 116 -3.81 -9.08 1.04
N TRP A 117 -3.89 -10.41 1.10
CA TRP A 117 -2.90 -11.23 1.81
C TRP A 117 -1.50 -11.12 1.20
N ALA A 118 -1.39 -11.14 -0.14
CA ALA A 118 -0.12 -10.93 -0.83
C ALA A 118 0.43 -9.52 -0.59
N MET A 119 -0.43 -8.50 -0.54
CA MET A 119 -0.06 -7.14 -0.13
C MET A 119 0.45 -7.13 1.31
N LEU A 120 -0.20 -7.79 2.25
CA LEU A 120 0.29 -7.86 3.63
C LEU A 120 1.67 -8.52 3.70
N GLY A 121 1.87 -9.64 3.00
CA GLY A 121 3.15 -10.35 2.96
C GLY A 121 4.29 -9.48 2.41
N THR A 122 4.06 -8.82 1.27
CA THR A 122 5.05 -7.92 0.66
C THR A 122 5.31 -6.67 1.50
N SER A 123 4.28 -6.09 2.12
CA SER A 123 4.42 -4.96 3.06
C SER A 123 5.25 -5.33 4.28
N THR A 124 5.01 -6.53 4.83
CA THR A 124 5.77 -7.05 5.97
C THR A 124 7.23 -7.29 5.60
N ALA A 125 7.51 -7.82 4.41
CA ALA A 125 8.87 -7.99 3.91
C ALA A 125 9.60 -6.64 3.77
N VAL A 126 8.93 -5.60 3.25
CA VAL A 126 9.51 -4.25 3.19
C VAL A 126 9.74 -3.69 4.59
N TRP A 127 8.80 -3.86 5.51
CA TRP A 127 8.95 -3.44 6.90
C TRP A 127 10.15 -4.10 7.57
N GLN A 128 10.38 -5.40 7.34
CA GLN A 128 11.57 -6.12 7.83
C GLN A 128 12.87 -5.60 7.22
N GLN A 129 12.86 -5.25 5.92
CA GLN A 129 14.03 -4.67 5.25
C GLN A 129 14.36 -3.26 5.76
N VAL A 130 13.35 -2.45 6.09
CA VAL A 130 13.51 -1.12 6.67
C VAL A 130 13.93 -1.19 8.15
N GLY A 131 13.43 -2.20 8.89
CA GLY A 131 13.65 -2.39 10.32
C GLY A 131 12.57 -1.73 11.20
N ALA A 132 12.57 -2.06 12.49
CA ALA A 132 11.57 -1.55 13.44
C ALA A 132 11.64 -0.01 13.58
N PRO A 133 10.52 0.70 13.78
CA PRO A 133 10.50 2.15 13.99
C PRO A 133 11.29 2.64 15.21
N SER A 134 11.53 1.75 16.18
CA SER A 134 12.32 1.97 17.39
C SER A 134 13.82 1.70 17.21
N GLY A 135 14.25 1.21 16.04
CA GLY A 135 15.66 1.03 15.71
C GLY A 135 16.34 2.36 15.34
N PRO A 136 17.68 2.41 15.29
CA PRO A 136 18.40 3.59 14.84
C PRO A 136 18.09 3.87 13.36
N ALA A 137 17.38 4.97 13.11
CA ALA A 137 17.20 5.51 11.77
C ALA A 137 18.53 6.09 11.24
N ALA A 138 18.74 5.99 9.93
CA ALA A 138 19.96 6.53 9.31
C ALA A 138 20.00 8.08 9.39
N SER A 139 18.82 8.70 9.40
CA SER A 139 18.64 10.15 9.61
C SER A 139 17.19 10.46 10.00
N ILE A 140 16.93 11.68 10.46
CA ILE A 140 15.56 12.17 10.65
C ILE A 140 14.76 12.19 9.34
N GLY A 141 15.44 12.42 8.20
CA GLY A 141 14.81 12.41 6.88
C GLY A 141 14.34 11.02 6.48
N GLU A 142 15.15 9.98 6.71
CA GLU A 142 14.74 8.59 6.53
C GLU A 142 13.56 8.25 7.46
N TRP A 143 13.67 8.62 8.73
CA TRP A 143 12.62 8.32 9.69
C TRP A 143 11.27 8.91 9.26
N LEU A 144 11.23 10.20 8.95
CA LEU A 144 10.00 10.91 8.55
C LEU A 144 9.42 10.40 7.23
N ALA A 145 10.26 10.06 6.26
CA ALA A 145 9.80 9.67 4.93
C ALA A 145 9.42 8.18 4.84
N VAL A 146 10.06 7.31 5.64
CA VAL A 146 9.98 5.85 5.45
C VAL A 146 9.16 5.15 6.55
N ARG A 147 9.39 5.49 7.82
CA ARG A 147 8.83 4.74 8.96
C ARG A 147 7.31 4.92 9.12
N PRO A 148 6.74 6.14 8.98
CA PRO A 148 5.30 6.33 9.05
C PRO A 148 4.54 5.50 8.01
N PHE A 149 5.01 5.49 6.75
CA PHE A 149 4.35 4.75 5.68
C PHE A 149 4.36 3.25 5.95
N THR A 150 5.55 2.67 6.15
CA THR A 150 5.70 1.23 6.35
C THR A 150 4.95 0.73 7.59
N SER A 151 4.90 1.53 8.66
CA SER A 151 4.16 1.18 9.87
C SER A 151 2.65 1.28 9.67
N LEU A 152 2.15 2.46 9.26
CA LEU A 152 0.71 2.69 9.11
C LEU A 152 0.10 1.77 8.06
N TYR A 153 0.77 1.59 6.93
CA TYR A 153 0.27 0.76 5.84
C TYR A 153 0.27 -0.72 6.20
N THR A 154 1.36 -1.25 6.79
CA THR A 154 1.40 -2.66 7.23
C THR A 154 0.37 -2.91 8.34
N SER A 155 0.25 -1.99 9.31
CA SER A 155 -0.73 -2.11 10.39
C SER A 155 -2.17 -2.05 9.86
N TRP A 156 -2.44 -1.20 8.87
CA TRP A 156 -3.76 -1.12 8.24
C TRP A 156 -4.13 -2.41 7.51
N LEU A 157 -3.19 -2.95 6.71
CA LEU A 157 -3.37 -4.24 6.05
C LEU A 157 -3.55 -5.37 7.08
N SER A 158 -2.90 -5.31 8.24
CA SER A 158 -3.05 -6.31 9.32
C SER A 158 -4.37 -6.16 10.10
N GLY A 159 -4.80 -4.93 10.36
CA GLY A 159 -5.95 -4.62 11.22
C GLY A 159 -7.30 -4.89 10.55
N GLY A 160 -7.34 -4.91 9.21
CA GLY A 160 -8.54 -5.34 8.46
C GLY A 160 -8.99 -6.79 8.74
N PHE A 161 -8.24 -7.56 9.53
CA PHE A 161 -8.47 -8.97 9.80
C PHE A 161 -9.12 -9.29 11.16
N THR A 162 -9.46 -8.32 12.03
CA THR A 162 -10.07 -8.65 13.34
C THR A 162 -11.58 -8.89 13.23
N VAL A 163 -11.96 -10.15 13.47
CA VAL A 163 -13.33 -10.68 13.42
C VAL A 163 -14.15 -10.27 14.64
N ALA A 164 -15.29 -9.59 14.44
CA ALA A 164 -16.36 -9.50 15.43
C ALA A 164 -17.51 -10.44 15.04
N PRO A 165 -18.16 -11.13 15.99
CA PRO A 165 -19.33 -11.95 15.70
C PRO A 165 -20.50 -11.07 15.21
N PRO A 166 -21.38 -11.58 14.34
CA PRO A 166 -22.54 -10.85 13.85
C PRO A 166 -23.38 -10.32 15.02
N PRO A 167 -23.92 -9.08 14.94
CA PRO A 167 -24.87 -8.62 15.94
C PRO A 167 -26.09 -9.56 15.95
N PRO A 168 -26.70 -9.82 17.12
CA PRO A 168 -27.88 -10.67 17.20
C PRO A 168 -29.00 -10.08 16.33
N PRO A 169 -29.84 -10.94 15.71
CA PRO A 169 -30.91 -10.47 14.84
C PRO A 169 -31.81 -9.49 15.60
N THR A 170 -32.02 -8.31 15.01
CA THR A 170 -33.03 -7.36 15.47
C THR A 170 -34.39 -8.00 15.25
N LYS A 171 -35.17 -8.14 16.33
CA LYS A 171 -36.57 -8.58 16.29
C LYS A 171 -37.42 -7.64 15.44
#